data_AF-A0A650DE29-F1
#
_entry.id   AF-A0A650DE29-F1
#
_cell.length_a   1.000
_cell.length_b   1.000
_cell.length_c   1.000
_cell.angle_alpha   90.00
_cell.angle_beta   90.00
_cell.angle_gamma   90.00
#
_symmetry.space_group_name_H-M   'P 1'
#
loop_
_entity.id
_entity.type
_entity.pdbx_description
1 polymer ?
#
loop_
_entity_poly.entity_id
_entity_poly.type
_entity_poly.pdbx_seq_one_letter_code
_entity_poly.pdbx_strand_id
1 'polypeptide(L)'
;MIKKKFNEKNDSFLHESFFWSQSLDIMLKIKIEKILYTSSYIGSNIAEPISGFLSTFRLLVNNNFEETLNTTWYKLFYINNVFIKQIMNKNNKSAYENPNILVLSLKSRQLRITLQSTNKTIYNISVGRILSSLKIFEKAKKKSNKGERLFLEYLNNFLQENIEKFGKQKTTIFKINHFKKYFPMEEQIYKICNKYLIIFYNIIEMRIPNNFFKYKKIRSIKRRLKKRIIKNENALNNF
;
A
#
# COMPACT_ATOMS: atom_id res chain seq x y z
N MET A 1 -13.31 14.03 -52.95
CA MET A 1 -11.87 14.03 -52.62
C MET A 1 -11.44 15.47 -52.40
N ILE A 2 -11.58 16.01 -51.18
CA ILE A 2 -11.20 17.39 -50.89
C ILE A 2 -9.69 17.41 -50.63
N LYS A 3 -8.91 17.83 -51.63
CA LYS A 3 -7.50 18.20 -51.42
C LYS A 3 -7.49 19.46 -50.53
N LYS A 4 -7.36 19.28 -49.22
CA LYS A 4 -6.96 20.39 -48.34
C LYS A 4 -5.55 20.80 -48.77
N LYS A 5 -5.41 22.00 -49.33
CA LYS A 5 -4.10 22.65 -49.49
C LYS A 5 -3.51 22.80 -48.10
N PHE A 6 -2.47 22.03 -47.79
CA PHE A 6 -1.62 22.34 -46.64
C PHE A 6 -0.86 23.61 -46.98
N ASN A 7 -1.09 24.69 -46.22
CA ASN A 7 -0.16 25.80 -46.22
C ASN A 7 1.06 25.34 -45.42
N GLU A 8 2.04 24.76 -46.11
CA GLU A 8 3.35 24.49 -45.51
C GLU A 8 3.96 25.84 -45.12
N LYS A 9 4.15 26.04 -43.81
CA LYS A 9 4.99 27.14 -43.33
C LYS A 9 6.43 26.73 -43.66
N ASN A 10 6.97 27.33 -44.71
CA ASN A 10 8.33 27.07 -45.18
C ASN A 10 9.43 27.42 -44.16
N ASP A 11 9.08 28.10 -43.06
CA ASP A 11 10.04 28.60 -42.05
C ASP A 11 10.44 27.55 -41.00
N SER A 12 10.42 26.24 -41.34
CA SER A 12 10.89 25.21 -40.41
C SER A 12 12.27 24.72 -40.84
N PHE A 13 13.25 24.82 -39.95
CA PHE A 13 14.62 24.32 -40.16
C PHE A 13 14.66 22.85 -40.63
N LEU A 14 13.67 22.05 -40.23
CA LEU A 14 13.53 20.65 -40.65
C LEU A 14 13.16 20.48 -42.14
N HIS A 15 12.50 21.47 -42.74
CA HIS A 15 12.14 21.48 -44.16
C HIS A 15 13.34 21.84 -45.06
N GLU A 16 14.25 22.68 -44.56
CA GLU A 16 15.46 23.09 -45.28
C GLU A 16 16.60 22.06 -45.17
N SER A 17 16.55 21.18 -44.17
CA SER A 17 17.59 20.21 -43.88
C SER A 17 17.45 18.91 -44.65
N PHE A 18 18.55 18.44 -45.28
CA PHE A 18 18.68 17.08 -45.83
C PHE A 18 19.02 16.05 -44.73
N PHE A 19 19.90 15.09 -44.98
CA PHE A 19 20.35 14.13 -43.98
C PHE A 19 21.42 14.75 -43.06
N TRP A 20 21.13 14.78 -41.77
CA TRP A 20 22.05 15.23 -40.72
C TRP A 20 22.17 14.17 -39.62
N SER A 21 23.29 14.20 -38.89
CA SER A 21 23.48 13.37 -37.71
C SER A 21 22.42 13.69 -36.64
N GLN A 22 21.89 12.66 -35.99
CA GLN A 22 20.88 12.84 -34.96
C GLN A 22 21.58 13.13 -33.62
N SER A 23 21.04 14.07 -32.85
CA SER A 23 21.59 14.37 -31.51
C SER A 23 21.57 13.15 -30.58
N LEU A 24 20.65 12.21 -30.80
CA LEU A 24 20.53 10.96 -30.05
C LEU A 24 21.61 9.93 -30.38
N ASP A 25 22.43 10.11 -31.42
CA ASP A 25 23.53 9.21 -31.77
C ASP A 25 24.56 9.08 -30.64
N ILE A 26 24.62 10.08 -29.76
CA ILE A 26 25.44 10.04 -28.55
C ILE A 26 25.09 8.88 -27.61
N MET A 27 23.83 8.40 -27.62
CA MET A 27 23.37 7.30 -26.76
C MET A 27 24.08 5.98 -27.07
N LEU A 28 24.57 5.78 -28.30
CA LEU A 28 25.34 4.59 -28.69
C LEU A 28 26.70 4.51 -27.96
N LYS A 29 27.20 5.64 -27.45
CA LYS A 29 28.50 5.75 -26.77
C LYS A 29 28.36 5.69 -25.25
N ILE A 30 27.13 5.76 -24.72
CA ILE A 30 26.87 5.78 -23.27
C ILE A 30 26.40 4.40 -22.84
N LYS A 31 26.96 3.89 -21.73
CA LYS A 31 26.46 2.69 -21.08
C LYS A 31 25.17 3.02 -20.33
N ILE A 32 24.02 2.68 -20.90
CA ILE A 32 22.71 2.90 -20.28
C ILE A 32 22.51 1.88 -19.14
N GLU A 33 22.35 2.37 -17.92
CA GLU A 33 22.02 1.54 -16.76
C GLU A 33 20.53 1.17 -16.71
N LYS A 34 20.21 0.08 -15.99
CA LYS A 34 18.82 -0.35 -15.82
C LYS A 34 18.08 0.59 -14.89
N ILE A 35 16.93 1.08 -15.33
CA ILE A 35 16.02 1.87 -14.48
C ILE A 35 15.44 0.97 -13.38
N LEU A 36 15.56 1.40 -12.12
CA LEU A 36 15.02 0.68 -10.99
C LEU A 36 13.49 0.79 -10.94
N TYR A 37 12.83 -0.26 -10.43
CA TYR A 37 11.36 -0.25 -10.27
C TYR A 37 10.87 0.82 -9.27
N THR A 38 11.75 1.31 -8.39
CA THR A 38 11.46 2.34 -7.39
C THR A 38 11.40 3.76 -7.98
N SER A 39 11.90 3.97 -9.20
CA SER A 39 11.93 5.27 -9.87
C SER A 39 10.78 5.43 -10.88
N SER A 40 9.53 5.20 -10.44
CA SER A 40 8.36 5.28 -11.34
C SER A 40 8.18 6.64 -12.00
N TYR A 41 8.55 7.74 -11.32
CA TYR A 41 8.41 9.10 -11.85
C TYR A 41 9.32 9.37 -13.05
N ILE A 42 10.55 8.86 -13.01
CA ILE A 42 11.45 8.89 -14.17
C ILE A 42 10.80 8.11 -15.32
N GLY A 43 10.24 6.94 -15.02
CA GLY A 43 9.49 6.13 -15.98
C GLY A 43 8.35 6.89 -16.65
N SER A 44 7.46 7.52 -15.88
CA SER A 44 6.33 8.27 -16.44
C SER A 44 6.78 9.45 -17.31
N ASN A 45 7.84 10.15 -16.90
CA ASN A 45 8.38 11.27 -17.66
C ASN A 45 9.05 10.83 -18.97
N ILE A 46 9.57 9.60 -19.04
CA ILE A 46 10.08 9.01 -20.28
C ILE A 46 8.93 8.55 -21.19
N ALA A 47 7.87 7.99 -20.59
CA ALA A 47 6.72 7.47 -21.31
C ALA A 47 5.91 8.56 -22.04
N GLU A 48 5.76 9.74 -21.44
CA GLU A 48 4.97 10.85 -22.02
C GLU A 48 5.46 11.31 -23.42
N PRO A 49 6.74 11.69 -23.62
CA PRO A 49 7.24 12.06 -24.94
C PRO A 49 7.22 10.89 -25.93
N ILE A 50 7.51 9.66 -25.46
CA ILE A 50 7.45 8.46 -26.29
C ILE A 50 6.02 8.19 -26.78
N SER A 51 5.02 8.38 -25.93
CA SER A 51 3.59 8.26 -26.29
C SER A 51 3.22 9.26 -27.39
N GLY A 52 3.67 10.51 -27.26
CA GLY A 52 3.54 11.54 -28.30
C GLY A 52 4.14 11.09 -29.63
N PHE A 53 5.40 10.64 -29.61
CA PHE A 53 6.10 10.14 -30.80
C PHE A 53 5.40 8.94 -31.47
N LEU A 54 4.98 7.94 -30.67
CA LEU A 54 4.24 6.78 -31.15
C LEU A 54 2.88 7.16 -31.76
N SER A 55 2.19 8.15 -31.19
CA SER A 55 0.92 8.64 -31.73
C SER A 55 1.11 9.30 -33.11
N THR A 56 2.16 10.11 -33.29
CA THR A 56 2.47 10.73 -34.59
C THR A 56 2.84 9.68 -35.63
N PHE A 57 3.62 8.67 -35.26
CA PHE A 57 3.98 7.56 -36.15
C PHE A 57 2.74 6.79 -36.63
N ARG A 58 1.82 6.46 -35.72
CA ARG A 58 0.56 5.76 -36.08
C ARG A 58 -0.30 6.55 -37.06
N LEU A 59 -0.33 7.88 -36.94
CA LEU A 59 -1.06 8.74 -37.87
C LEU A 59 -0.42 8.75 -39.26
N LEU A 60 0.92 8.85 -39.34
CA LEU A 60 1.66 8.83 -40.61
C LEU A 60 1.48 7.50 -41.36
N VAL A 61 1.46 6.40 -40.61
CA VAL A 61 1.34 5.02 -41.12
C VAL A 61 -0.12 4.58 -41.27
N ASN A 62 -1.08 5.46 -40.96
CA ASN A 62 -2.52 5.18 -41.00
C ASN A 62 -2.93 3.88 -40.26
N ASN A 63 -2.30 3.61 -39.11
CA ASN A 63 -2.47 2.38 -38.33
C ASN A 63 -2.19 1.07 -39.11
N ASN A 64 -1.37 1.09 -40.16
CA ASN A 64 -0.96 -0.14 -40.86
C ASN A 64 -0.24 -1.10 -39.90
N PHE A 65 -0.77 -2.32 -39.78
CA PHE A 65 -0.29 -3.31 -38.82
C PHE A 65 1.12 -3.80 -39.15
N GLU A 66 1.44 -4.00 -40.44
CA GLU A 66 2.73 -4.54 -40.88
C GLU A 66 3.91 -3.63 -40.49
N GLU A 67 3.73 -2.31 -40.60
CA GLU A 67 4.74 -1.32 -40.21
C GLU A 67 4.91 -1.21 -38.70
N THR A 68 3.83 -1.42 -37.93
CA THR A 68 3.88 -1.46 -36.45
C THR A 68 4.48 -2.76 -35.90
N LEU A 69 4.46 -3.84 -36.68
CA LEU A 69 5.04 -5.16 -36.34
C LEU A 69 6.56 -5.18 -36.41
N ASN A 70 7.19 -4.17 -37.02
CA ASN A 70 8.63 -4.05 -36.99
C ASN A 70 9.14 -4.15 -35.54
N THR A 71 10.11 -5.03 -35.32
CA THR A 71 10.53 -5.46 -33.98
C THR A 71 10.96 -4.31 -33.07
N THR A 72 11.44 -3.20 -33.64
CA THR A 72 11.81 -1.98 -32.90
C THR A 72 10.58 -1.24 -32.37
N TRP A 73 9.59 -0.99 -33.23
CA TRP A 73 8.36 -0.30 -32.88
C TRP A 73 7.53 -1.08 -31.86
N TYR A 74 7.36 -2.38 -32.08
CA TYR A 74 6.64 -3.25 -31.14
C TYR A 74 7.27 -3.24 -29.73
N LYS A 75 8.61 -3.33 -29.65
CA LYS A 75 9.33 -3.24 -28.38
C LYS A 75 9.13 -1.88 -27.71
N LEU A 76 9.13 -0.80 -28.49
CA LEU A 76 8.92 0.56 -27.97
C LEU A 76 7.51 0.76 -27.41
N PHE A 77 6.47 0.23 -28.06
CA PHE A 77 5.10 0.20 -27.54
C PHE A 77 5.00 -0.57 -26.23
N TYR A 78 5.63 -1.75 -26.15
CA TYR A 78 5.62 -2.56 -24.94
C TYR A 78 6.31 -1.84 -23.77
N ILE A 79 7.51 -1.31 -24.00
CA ILE A 79 8.28 -0.57 -22.99
C ILE A 79 7.51 0.67 -22.52
N ASN A 80 6.92 1.42 -23.46
CA ASN A 80 6.11 2.58 -23.12
C ASN A 80 4.92 2.20 -22.22
N ASN A 81 4.22 1.11 -22.51
CA ASN A 81 3.13 0.63 -21.67
C ASN A 81 3.58 0.25 -20.24
N VAL A 82 4.78 -0.31 -20.09
CA VAL A 82 5.37 -0.64 -18.78
C VAL A 82 5.71 0.62 -17.99
N PHE A 83 6.14 1.70 -18.65
CA PHE A 83 6.46 2.96 -17.98
C PHE A 83 5.23 3.86 -17.73
N ILE A 84 4.23 3.83 -18.63
CA ILE A 84 2.93 4.50 -18.44
C ILE A 84 2.17 3.87 -17.27
N LYS A 85 2.09 2.54 -17.24
CA LYS A 85 1.51 1.83 -16.10
C LYS A 85 2.52 1.94 -14.96
N GLN A 86 2.27 2.84 -14.02
CA GLN A 86 3.12 2.98 -12.83
C GLN A 86 3.46 1.59 -12.28
N ILE A 87 4.75 1.26 -12.28
CA ILE A 87 5.27 0.00 -11.71
C ILE A 87 4.94 -0.07 -10.20
N MET A 88 4.73 1.10 -9.60
CA MET A 88 4.30 1.26 -8.23
C MET A 88 2.79 1.45 -8.14
N ASN A 89 2.25 1.26 -6.93
CA ASN A 89 0.82 1.42 -6.68
C ASN A 89 0.32 2.80 -7.14
N LYS A 90 -0.86 2.86 -7.78
CA LYS A 90 -1.43 4.09 -8.40
C LYS A 90 -1.54 5.28 -7.45
N ASN A 91 -1.55 5.00 -6.14
CA ASN A 91 -1.60 6.01 -5.09
C ASN A 91 -0.29 6.80 -4.95
N ASN A 92 0.81 6.34 -5.57
CA ASN A 92 2.14 6.90 -5.44
C ASN A 92 2.64 7.46 -6.79
N LYS A 93 2.45 8.77 -7.02
CA LYS A 93 2.80 9.42 -8.30
C LYS A 93 4.25 9.91 -8.42
N SER A 94 4.93 10.18 -7.30
CA SER A 94 6.19 10.94 -7.29
C SER A 94 7.45 10.11 -7.04
N ALA A 95 7.50 9.31 -5.98
CA ALA A 95 8.66 8.51 -5.64
C ALA A 95 8.23 7.30 -4.83
N TYR A 96 9.07 6.25 -4.82
CA TYR A 96 8.77 5.08 -4.00
C TYR A 96 8.87 5.45 -2.53
N GLU A 97 7.76 5.33 -1.83
CA GLU A 97 7.73 5.30 -0.37
C GLU A 97 7.44 3.87 0.07
N ASN A 98 8.30 3.32 0.94
CA ASN A 98 8.03 2.03 1.57
C ASN A 98 6.69 2.12 2.31
N PRO A 99 5.72 1.22 2.06
CA PRO A 99 4.43 1.29 2.73
C PRO A 99 4.61 1.03 4.23
N ASN A 100 3.84 1.74 5.04
CA ASN A 100 3.74 1.47 6.46
C ASN A 100 3.05 0.12 6.69
N ILE A 101 3.35 -0.55 7.79
CA ILE A 101 2.70 -1.82 8.14
C ILE A 101 2.07 -1.67 9.52
N LEU A 102 0.75 -1.83 9.59
CA LEU A 102 -0.01 -1.87 10.84
C LEU A 102 -0.40 -3.31 11.14
N VAL A 103 0.03 -3.85 12.27
CA VAL A 103 -0.25 -5.22 12.70
C VAL A 103 -1.08 -5.23 13.97
N LEU A 104 -2.29 -5.79 13.88
CA LEU A 104 -3.15 -6.13 15.01
C LEU A 104 -2.92 -7.58 15.43
N SER A 105 -2.63 -7.81 16.71
CA SER A 105 -2.52 -9.18 17.26
C SER A 105 -3.72 -9.55 18.11
N LEU A 106 -4.50 -10.54 17.65
CA LEU A 106 -5.71 -11.00 18.36
C LEU A 106 -5.46 -12.13 19.37
N LYS A 107 -4.26 -12.73 19.37
CA LYS A 107 -3.90 -13.82 20.30
C LYS A 107 -3.77 -13.34 21.75
N SER A 108 -3.30 -12.12 21.97
CA SER A 108 -3.20 -11.56 23.31
C SER A 108 -4.57 -11.15 23.84
N ARG A 109 -4.83 -11.39 25.14
CA ARG A 109 -6.06 -10.89 25.78
C ARG A 109 -6.15 -9.36 25.79
N GLN A 110 -5.00 -8.71 25.74
CA GLN A 110 -4.82 -7.26 25.69
C GLN A 110 -4.70 -6.79 24.24
N LEU A 111 -5.29 -5.64 23.90
CA LEU A 111 -5.07 -5.00 22.58
C LEU A 111 -3.60 -4.61 22.40
N ARG A 112 -3.06 -4.98 21.25
CA ARG A 112 -1.70 -4.66 20.82
C ARG A 112 -1.71 -4.32 19.34
N ILE A 113 -1.22 -3.13 19.03
CA ILE A 113 -0.95 -2.68 17.67
C ILE A 113 0.56 -2.48 17.56
N THR A 114 1.13 -3.03 16.49
CA THR A 114 2.49 -2.70 16.08
C THR A 114 2.41 -1.89 14.79
N LEU A 115 3.06 -0.73 14.75
CA LEU A 115 3.17 0.11 13.56
C LEU A 115 4.63 0.14 13.11
N GLN A 116 4.88 -0.17 11.85
CA GLN A 116 6.17 0.01 11.20
C GLN A 116 6.07 1.17 10.23
N SER A 117 6.88 2.21 10.44
CA SER A 117 6.95 3.37 9.55
C SER A 117 7.72 3.08 8.27
N THR A 118 7.58 3.95 7.26
CA THR A 118 8.44 4.04 6.06
C THR A 118 9.93 3.98 6.39
N ASN A 119 10.36 4.67 7.46
CA ASN A 119 11.76 4.74 7.93
C ASN A 119 12.19 3.52 8.77
N LYS A 120 11.42 2.42 8.74
CA LYS A 120 11.66 1.18 9.52
C LYS A 120 11.62 1.33 11.05
N THR A 121 11.19 2.48 11.59
CA THR A 121 10.92 2.62 13.03
C THR A 121 9.70 1.78 13.43
N ILE A 122 9.80 1.07 14.56
CA ILE A 122 8.75 0.15 15.04
C ILE A 122 8.15 0.70 16.34
N TYR A 123 6.85 0.94 16.31
CA TYR A 123 6.07 1.37 17.47
C TYR A 123 5.26 0.21 18.02
N ASN A 124 5.47 -0.11 19.29
CA ASN A 124 4.70 -1.12 20.00
C ASN A 124 3.68 -0.44 20.92
N ILE A 125 2.44 -0.38 20.47
CA ILE A 125 1.34 0.27 21.19
C ILE A 125 0.50 -0.81 21.86
N SER A 126 0.32 -0.68 23.17
CA SER A 126 -0.51 -1.60 23.95
C SER A 126 -1.24 -0.86 25.06
N VAL A 127 -2.42 -1.37 25.42
CA VAL A 127 -3.21 -0.85 26.56
C VAL A 127 -2.35 -0.76 27.83
N GLY A 128 -1.36 -1.63 27.96
CA GLY A 128 -0.55 -1.77 29.18
C GLY A 128 0.47 -0.66 29.35
N ARG A 129 0.99 -0.12 28.23
CA ARG A 129 1.87 1.05 28.21
C ARG A 129 1.09 2.34 28.50
N ILE A 130 -0.13 2.42 27.96
CA ILE A 130 -1.02 3.56 28.19
C ILE A 130 -1.51 3.58 29.65
N LEU A 131 -1.94 2.45 30.19
CA LEU A 131 -2.41 2.40 31.57
C LEU A 131 -1.27 2.52 32.60
N SER A 132 0.00 2.23 32.23
CA SER A 132 1.13 2.48 33.12
C SER A 132 1.45 3.95 33.31
N SER A 133 1.30 4.79 32.28
CA SER A 133 1.50 6.25 32.45
C SER A 133 0.45 6.86 33.37
N LEU A 134 -0.76 6.29 33.40
CA LEU A 134 -1.85 6.70 34.28
C LEU A 134 -1.80 6.07 35.69
N LYS A 135 -0.78 5.28 36.01
CA LYS A 135 -0.64 4.54 37.29
C LYS A 135 -1.87 3.69 37.67
N ILE A 136 -2.56 3.11 36.70
CA ILE A 136 -3.80 2.31 36.91
C ILE A 136 -3.48 0.83 37.23
N PHE A 137 -4.28 0.23 38.12
CA PHE A 137 -4.16 -1.18 38.53
C PHE A 137 -4.11 -2.18 37.36
N GLU A 138 -3.28 -3.21 37.53
CA GLU A 138 -2.99 -4.24 36.52
C GLU A 138 -4.24 -4.99 36.02
N LYS A 139 -5.26 -5.15 36.87
CA LYS A 139 -6.54 -5.81 36.54
C LYS A 139 -7.33 -5.07 35.45
N ALA A 140 -7.18 -3.74 35.35
CA ALA A 140 -7.84 -2.92 34.34
C ALA A 140 -7.33 -3.21 32.91
N LYS A 141 -6.09 -3.71 32.77
CA LYS A 141 -5.48 -4.11 31.48
C LYS A 141 -6.14 -5.36 30.87
N LYS A 142 -6.89 -6.14 31.67
CA LYS A 142 -7.43 -7.47 31.30
C LYS A 142 -8.96 -7.52 31.20
N LYS A 143 -9.67 -6.55 31.78
CA LYS A 143 -11.14 -6.37 31.75
C LYS A 143 -11.42 -4.92 31.30
N SER A 144 -11.35 -4.62 30.01
CA SER A 144 -11.00 -3.27 29.59
C SER A 144 -12.05 -2.54 28.76
N ASN A 145 -13.33 -2.47 29.17
CA ASN A 145 -14.26 -1.54 28.50
C ASN A 145 -13.72 -0.08 28.53
N LYS A 146 -13.10 0.33 29.66
CA LYS A 146 -12.42 1.64 29.77
C LYS A 146 -11.04 1.65 29.09
N GLY A 147 -10.26 0.59 29.25
CA GLY A 147 -8.92 0.51 28.68
C GLY A 147 -8.92 0.48 27.15
N GLU A 148 -9.94 -0.11 26.54
CA GLU A 148 -10.12 -0.12 25.08
C GLU A 148 -10.47 1.29 24.56
N ARG A 149 -11.32 2.04 25.27
CA ARG A 149 -11.62 3.45 24.94
C ARG A 149 -10.38 4.34 25.04
N LEU A 150 -9.64 4.26 26.16
CA LEU A 150 -8.38 4.98 26.34
C LEU A 150 -7.33 4.60 25.29
N PHE A 151 -7.33 3.33 24.84
CA PHE A 151 -6.46 2.88 23.78
C PHE A 151 -6.78 3.55 22.44
N LEU A 152 -8.05 3.73 22.12
CA LEU A 152 -8.48 4.41 20.89
C LEU A 152 -8.17 5.90 20.92
N GLU A 153 -8.42 6.57 22.04
CA GLU A 153 -8.04 7.98 22.23
C GLU A 153 -6.52 8.16 22.07
N TYR A 154 -5.73 7.29 22.70
CA TYR A 154 -4.28 7.30 22.54
C TYR A 154 -3.86 7.05 21.09
N LEU A 155 -4.47 6.08 20.40
CA LEU A 155 -4.14 5.79 19.00
C LEU A 155 -4.42 7.00 18.10
N ASN A 156 -5.53 7.69 18.33
CA ASN A 156 -5.90 8.89 17.59
C ASN A 156 -4.87 10.01 17.80
N ASN A 157 -4.52 10.32 19.05
CA ASN A 157 -3.52 11.35 19.36
C ASN A 157 -2.12 10.97 18.84
N PHE A 158 -1.74 9.70 19.00
CA PHE A 158 -0.45 9.19 18.53
C PHE A 158 -0.29 9.36 17.01
N LEU A 159 -1.31 9.00 16.23
CA LEU A 159 -1.29 9.17 14.77
C LEU A 159 -1.30 10.63 14.37
N GLN A 160 -2.01 11.50 15.09
CA GLN A 160 -2.03 12.93 14.84
C GLN A 160 -0.65 13.57 15.05
N GLU A 161 0.02 13.28 16.17
CA GLU A 161 1.32 13.87 16.52
C GLU A 161 2.48 13.31 15.69
N ASN A 162 2.42 12.03 15.30
CA ASN A 162 3.54 11.36 14.62
C ASN A 162 3.31 11.20 13.11
N ILE A 163 2.35 11.91 12.53
CA ILE A 163 1.89 11.65 11.16
C ILE A 163 3.00 11.78 10.11
N GLU A 164 3.93 12.70 10.32
CA GLU A 164 5.04 12.97 9.40
C GLU A 164 6.03 11.79 9.34
N LYS A 165 6.09 10.98 10.39
CA LYS A 165 6.96 9.79 10.44
C LYS A 165 6.46 8.65 9.53
N PHE A 166 5.24 8.75 9.01
CA PHE A 166 4.62 7.74 8.13
C PHE A 166 4.76 8.06 6.63
N GLY A 167 5.60 9.03 6.26
CA GLY A 167 5.85 9.43 4.88
C GLY A 167 4.83 10.44 4.35
N LYS A 168 5.02 10.90 3.12
CA LYS A 168 4.15 11.93 2.52
C LYS A 168 2.84 11.33 2.04
N GLN A 169 2.90 10.14 1.43
CA GLN A 169 1.72 9.45 0.88
C GLN A 169 1.00 8.58 1.93
N LYS A 170 1.66 8.26 3.05
CA LYS A 170 1.05 7.58 4.21
C LYS A 170 0.35 6.26 3.86
N THR A 171 0.83 5.61 2.79
CA THR A 171 0.28 4.33 2.35
C THR A 171 0.55 3.27 3.39
N THR A 172 -0.45 2.46 3.70
CA THR A 172 -0.40 1.49 4.80
C THR A 172 -0.98 0.15 4.39
N ILE A 173 -0.29 -0.91 4.77
CA ILE A 173 -0.78 -2.29 4.74
C ILE A 173 -1.32 -2.61 6.13
N PHE A 174 -2.60 -2.91 6.22
CA PHE A 174 -3.26 -3.29 7.46
C PHE A 174 -3.26 -4.81 7.58
N LYS A 175 -2.76 -5.34 8.69
CA LYS A 175 -2.58 -6.77 8.92
C LYS A 175 -3.23 -7.20 10.23
N ILE A 176 -4.08 -8.22 10.17
CA ILE A 176 -4.67 -8.85 11.35
C ILE A 176 -4.07 -10.25 11.51
N ASN A 177 -3.47 -10.50 12.67
CA ASN A 177 -2.87 -11.78 13.02
C ASN A 177 -3.71 -12.54 14.05
N HIS A 178 -3.94 -13.82 13.77
CA HIS A 178 -4.71 -14.78 14.58
C HIS A 178 -6.21 -14.49 14.58
N PHE A 179 -6.98 -15.51 14.95
CA PHE A 179 -8.43 -15.41 15.06
C PHE A 179 -8.88 -15.36 16.52
N LYS A 180 -9.89 -14.54 16.81
CA LYS A 180 -10.61 -14.50 18.09
C LYS A 180 -12.09 -14.33 17.79
N LYS A 181 -12.94 -15.21 18.36
CA LYS A 181 -14.39 -15.30 18.08
C LYS A 181 -15.15 -13.98 18.19
N TYR A 182 -14.69 -13.05 19.04
CA TYR A 182 -15.29 -11.71 19.17
C TYR A 182 -14.21 -10.64 19.30
N PHE A 183 -14.24 -9.68 18.38
CA PHE A 183 -13.35 -8.52 18.34
C PHE A 183 -14.17 -7.23 18.09
N PRO A 184 -14.71 -6.61 19.14
CA PRO A 184 -15.67 -5.51 19.02
C PRO A 184 -15.07 -4.19 18.52
N MET A 185 -13.74 -4.04 18.59
CA MET A 185 -13.06 -2.76 18.34
C MET A 185 -12.52 -2.61 16.91
N GLU A 186 -12.84 -3.54 16.01
CA GLU A 186 -12.33 -3.53 14.65
C GLU A 186 -12.68 -2.24 13.91
N GLU A 187 -13.97 -1.88 13.90
CA GLU A 187 -14.48 -0.75 13.14
C GLU A 187 -13.90 0.59 13.63
N GLN A 188 -13.79 0.77 14.95
CA GLN A 188 -13.26 2.01 15.54
C GLN A 188 -11.78 2.19 15.23
N ILE A 189 -10.99 1.10 15.27
CA ILE A 189 -9.58 1.14 14.88
C ILE A 189 -9.46 1.48 13.40
N TYR A 190 -10.25 0.86 12.53
CA TYR A 190 -10.27 1.18 11.09
C TYR A 190 -10.63 2.64 10.82
N LYS A 191 -11.67 3.19 11.48
CA LYS A 191 -12.06 4.59 11.33
C LYS A 191 -10.94 5.55 11.70
N ILE A 192 -10.26 5.31 12.83
CA ILE A 192 -9.12 6.13 13.26
C ILE A 192 -7.98 6.01 12.25
N CYS A 193 -7.65 4.81 11.79
CA CYS A 193 -6.58 4.61 10.82
C CYS A 193 -6.87 5.29 9.49
N ASN A 194 -8.08 5.16 8.94
CA ASN A 194 -8.48 5.77 7.66
C ASN A 194 -8.48 7.31 7.69
N LYS A 195 -8.61 7.93 8.87
CA LYS A 195 -8.50 9.39 9.00
C LYS A 195 -7.08 9.89 8.69
N TYR A 196 -6.06 9.11 9.03
CA TYR A 196 -4.66 9.56 8.96
C TYR A 196 -3.83 8.83 7.90
N LEU A 197 -4.20 7.59 7.56
CA LEU A 197 -3.43 6.68 6.71
C LEU A 197 -4.26 6.24 5.51
N ILE A 198 -3.59 6.03 4.38
CA ILE A 198 -4.20 5.48 3.17
C ILE A 198 -4.00 3.97 3.17
N ILE A 199 -5.01 3.22 3.62
CA ILE A 199 -4.96 1.75 3.60
C ILE A 199 -5.20 1.25 2.18
N PHE A 200 -4.23 0.56 1.59
CA PHE A 200 -4.34 0.03 0.22
C PHE A 200 -4.38 -1.50 0.14
N TYR A 201 -3.98 -2.21 1.20
CA TYR A 201 -4.17 -3.65 1.33
C TYR A 201 -4.52 -4.03 2.77
N ASN A 202 -5.41 -5.03 2.87
CA ASN A 202 -5.74 -5.72 4.10
C ASN A 202 -5.24 -7.17 4.01
N ILE A 203 -4.50 -7.62 5.02
CA ILE A 203 -3.98 -8.98 5.13
C ILE A 203 -4.58 -9.61 6.40
N ILE A 204 -5.32 -10.70 6.25
CA ILE A 204 -5.90 -11.43 7.37
C ILE A 204 -5.21 -12.80 7.45
N GLU A 205 -4.39 -12.99 8.49
CA GLU A 205 -3.68 -14.25 8.75
C GLU A 205 -4.36 -15.05 9.86
N MET A 206 -5.08 -16.10 9.48
CA MET A 206 -5.62 -17.09 10.40
C MET A 206 -4.59 -18.20 10.67
N ARG A 207 -3.75 -17.98 11.69
CA ARG A 207 -2.74 -18.97 12.12
C ARG A 207 -3.38 -20.12 12.89
N ILE A 208 -3.91 -21.11 12.17
CA ILE A 208 -4.55 -22.31 12.72
C ILE A 208 -3.57 -23.50 12.56
N PRO A 209 -3.23 -24.22 13.65
CA PRO A 209 -2.39 -25.41 13.55
C PRO A 209 -3.17 -26.60 12.99
N ASN A 210 -2.47 -27.57 12.38
CA ASN A 210 -3.08 -28.81 11.91
C ASN A 210 -3.68 -29.66 13.03
N ASN A 211 -3.21 -29.51 14.28
CA ASN A 211 -3.61 -30.35 15.39
C ASN A 211 -3.65 -29.58 16.72
N PHE A 212 -4.71 -29.80 17.51
CA PHE A 212 -4.92 -29.21 18.85
C PHE A 212 -4.55 -30.14 20.03
N PHE A 213 -4.14 -31.39 19.80
CA PHE A 213 -3.87 -32.37 20.87
C PHE A 213 -2.61 -32.08 21.70
N LYS A 214 -1.68 -31.26 21.16
CA LYS A 214 -0.44 -30.84 21.83
C LYS A 214 -0.65 -29.69 22.82
N TYR A 215 -1.82 -29.06 22.86
CA TYR A 215 -2.12 -28.02 23.83
C TYR A 215 -2.38 -28.60 25.23
N LYS A 216 -2.31 -27.71 26.22
CA LYS A 216 -2.56 -28.01 27.62
C LYS A 216 -3.91 -28.72 27.84
N LYS A 217 -3.90 -29.82 28.58
CA LYS A 217 -5.08 -30.64 28.90
C LYS A 217 -6.04 -29.96 29.88
N ILE A 218 -7.24 -30.53 30.01
CA ILE A 218 -8.32 -30.09 30.91
C ILE A 218 -7.80 -30.05 32.36
N ARG A 219 -8.12 -28.98 33.09
CA ARG A 219 -7.86 -28.84 34.53
C ARG A 219 -9.16 -28.65 35.30
N SER A 220 -9.26 -29.25 36.48
CA SER A 220 -10.44 -29.12 37.33
C SER A 220 -10.59 -27.68 37.86
N ILE A 221 -11.82 -27.16 37.81
CA ILE A 221 -12.22 -25.85 38.33
C ILE A 221 -13.60 -25.96 38.97
N LYS A 222 -13.93 -25.04 39.89
CA LYS A 222 -15.21 -25.03 40.63
C LYS A 222 -16.43 -25.05 39.69
N ARG A 223 -17.43 -25.89 39.99
CA ARG A 223 -18.66 -26.07 39.19
C ARG A 223 -19.41 -24.75 38.93
N ARG A 224 -19.46 -23.87 39.93
CA ARG A 224 -20.10 -22.54 39.82
C ARG A 224 -19.47 -21.68 38.71
N LEU A 225 -18.14 -21.75 38.53
CA LEU A 225 -17.44 -21.03 37.45
C LEU A 225 -17.73 -21.64 36.08
N LYS A 226 -17.70 -22.99 35.97
CA LYS A 226 -18.02 -23.69 34.71
C LYS A 226 -19.41 -23.28 34.18
N LYS A 227 -20.43 -23.36 35.04
CA LYS A 227 -21.81 -22.97 34.67
C LYS A 227 -21.91 -21.52 34.18
N ARG A 228 -21.16 -20.59 34.79
CA ARG A 228 -21.15 -19.17 34.38
C ARG A 228 -20.45 -18.95 33.03
N ILE A 229 -19.34 -19.65 32.77
CA ILE A 229 -18.62 -19.54 31.49
C ILE A 229 -19.50 -20.06 30.34
N ILE A 230 -20.12 -21.23 30.51
CA ILE A 230 -21.01 -21.83 29.49
C ILE A 230 -22.21 -20.91 29.20
N LYS A 231 -22.82 -20.31 30.23
CA LYS A 231 -23.91 -19.33 30.04
C LYS A 231 -23.46 -18.12 29.20
N ASN A 232 -22.24 -17.63 29.40
CA ASN A 232 -21.70 -16.51 28.63
C ASN A 232 -21.43 -16.85 27.16
N GLU A 233 -21.09 -18.11 26.86
CA GLU A 233 -20.86 -18.56 25.47
C GLU A 233 -22.14 -18.47 24.64
N ASN A 234 -23.27 -18.90 25.22
CA ASN A 234 -24.58 -18.88 24.55
C ASN A 234 -25.13 -17.45 24.43
N ALA A 235 -24.95 -16.63 25.47
CA ALA A 235 -25.40 -15.24 25.44
C ALA A 235 -24.76 -14.40 24.33
N LEU A 236 -23.53 -14.78 23.89
CA LEU A 236 -22.78 -14.03 22.89
C LEU A 236 -23.29 -14.24 21.45
N ASN A 237 -24.01 -15.33 21.17
CA ASN A 237 -24.59 -15.59 19.84
C ASN A 237 -25.99 -14.97 19.67
N ASN A 238 -26.62 -14.48 20.75
CA ASN A 238 -27.94 -13.87 20.72
C ASN A 238 -27.89 -12.34 20.47
N PHE A 239 -26.72 -11.83 20.05
CA PHE A 239 -26.46 -10.45 19.67
C PHE A 239 -25.87 -10.39 18.27
#